data_AF-A0A1A2URL0-F1
#
_entry.id   AF-A0A1A2URL0-F1
#
_cell.length_a   1.000
_cell.length_b   1.000
_cell.length_c   1.000
_cell.angle_alpha   90.00
_cell.angle_beta   90.00
_cell.angle_gamma   90.00
#
_symmetry.space_group_name_H-M   'P 1'
#
loop_
_entity.id
_entity.type
_entity.pdbx_description
1 polymer ?
#
loop_
_entity_poly.entity_id
_entity_poly.type
_entity_poly.pdbx_seq_one_letter_code
_entity_poly.pdbx_strand_id
1 'polypeptide(L)'
;MKKSLVGGIAAAAVAGGLALAAPAGSAHADGYFDVCGPGYGVEGGSTSCAFAYNVYQAANGQNPVYAYSPLTNEVYQMECGPTRLTGPTMYGPAARCVGGNNAVVIVW
;
A
#
# COMPACT_ATOMS: atom_id res chain seq x y z
N MET A 1 -25.72 -53.83 19.00
CA MET A 1 -25.91 -53.42 17.58
C MET A 1 -27.34 -52.90 17.49
N LYS A 2 -27.66 -51.63 17.23
CA LYS A 2 -27.25 -50.79 16.11
C LYS A 2 -27.41 -49.32 16.58
N LYS A 3 -26.37 -48.51 16.35
CA LYS A 3 -26.34 -47.07 16.58
C LYS A 3 -26.74 -46.44 15.24
N SER A 4 -27.79 -45.63 15.21
CA SER A 4 -28.12 -44.84 14.01
C SER A 4 -27.96 -43.35 14.32
N LEU A 5 -26.99 -42.77 13.59
CA LEU A 5 -26.82 -41.34 13.34
C LEU A 5 -27.96 -40.80 12.47
N VAL A 6 -27.98 -39.47 12.33
CA VAL A 6 -28.57 -38.57 11.29
C VAL A 6 -29.39 -37.49 12.04
N GLY A 7 -28.92 -36.24 12.21
CA GLY A 7 -28.62 -35.25 11.16
C GLY A 7 -29.96 -34.67 10.68
N GLY A 8 -30.43 -33.48 11.01
CA GLY A 8 -29.79 -32.16 10.98
C GLY A 8 -30.63 -31.30 10.02
N ILE A 9 -31.07 -30.11 10.41
CA ILE A 9 -31.39 -29.03 9.46
C ILE A 9 -31.15 -27.69 10.14
N ALA A 10 -30.03 -27.06 9.77
CA ALA A 10 -29.68 -25.70 10.13
C ALA A 10 -30.49 -24.73 9.27
N ALA A 11 -31.24 -23.84 9.91
CA ALA A 11 -31.95 -22.77 9.26
C ALA A 11 -31.02 -21.56 9.07
N ALA A 12 -30.82 -21.22 7.79
CA ALA A 12 -30.73 -19.89 7.21
C ALA A 12 -30.01 -18.75 7.96
N ALA A 13 -28.95 -18.23 7.34
CA ALA A 13 -28.82 -16.79 7.11
C ALA A 13 -27.89 -16.56 5.92
N VAL A 14 -28.48 -16.23 4.76
CA VAL A 14 -27.79 -15.62 3.63
C VAL A 14 -27.53 -14.16 3.97
N ALA A 15 -26.35 -13.86 4.50
CA ALA A 15 -25.86 -12.49 4.57
C ALA A 15 -24.93 -12.28 3.38
N GLY A 16 -25.47 -11.63 2.34
CA GLY A 16 -24.69 -11.14 1.21
C GLY A 16 -23.68 -10.11 1.70
N GLY A 17 -22.40 -10.51 1.73
CA GLY A 17 -21.30 -9.56 1.68
C GLY A 17 -21.08 -9.21 0.21
N LEU A 18 -21.45 -7.99 -0.20
CA LEU A 18 -20.80 -7.37 -1.33
C LEU A 18 -19.30 -7.34 -1.01
N ALA A 19 -18.56 -8.30 -1.56
CA ALA A 19 -17.12 -8.20 -1.64
C ALA A 19 -16.84 -6.96 -2.50
N LEU A 20 -16.57 -5.83 -1.83
CA LEU A 20 -15.83 -4.74 -2.43
C LEU A 20 -14.56 -5.39 -2.98
N ALA A 21 -14.52 -5.57 -4.30
CA ALA A 21 -13.31 -5.99 -4.98
C ALA A 21 -12.26 -4.93 -4.62
N ALA A 22 -11.38 -5.26 -3.67
CA ALA A 22 -10.19 -4.48 -3.45
C ALA A 22 -9.52 -4.38 -4.83
N PRO A 23 -9.17 -3.17 -5.32
CA PRO A 23 -8.44 -3.07 -6.56
C PRO A 23 -7.20 -3.93 -6.39
N ALA A 24 -7.08 -4.97 -7.22
CA ALA A 24 -5.89 -5.78 -7.28
C ALA A 24 -4.76 -4.81 -7.60
N GLY A 25 -3.94 -4.50 -6.58
CA GLY A 25 -2.81 -3.60 -6.74
C GLY A 25 -2.00 -4.11 -7.92
N SER A 26 -1.89 -3.27 -8.95
CA SER A 26 -1.11 -3.57 -10.13
C SER A 26 0.28 -3.99 -9.65
N ALA A 27 0.75 -5.18 -10.04
CA ALA A 27 2.14 -5.54 -9.84
C ALA A 27 2.95 -4.71 -10.85
N HIS A 28 3.53 -3.61 -10.41
CA HIS A 28 4.48 -2.86 -11.23
C HIS A 28 5.79 -3.65 -11.21
N ALA A 29 6.37 -3.88 -12.40
CA ALA A 29 7.73 -4.37 -12.50
C ALA A 29 8.66 -3.41 -11.74
N ASP A 30 9.59 -3.96 -10.96
CA ASP A 30 10.54 -3.21 -10.14
C ASP A 30 11.16 -2.08 -10.97
N GLY A 31 10.92 -0.82 -10.58
CA GLY A 31 11.47 0.37 -11.24
C GLY A 31 10.49 1.28 -11.98
N TYR A 32 9.20 0.95 -12.06
CA TYR A 32 8.17 1.88 -12.54
C TYR A 32 7.33 2.46 -11.41
N PHE A 33 7.34 3.78 -11.28
CA PHE A 33 6.53 4.55 -10.32
C PHE A 33 5.90 5.75 -11.02
N ASP A 34 4.75 6.19 -10.50
CA ASP A 34 4.07 7.39 -10.98
C ASP A 34 4.57 8.62 -10.23
N VAL A 35 4.96 9.65 -10.97
CA VAL A 35 5.42 10.93 -10.41
C VAL A 35 4.21 11.71 -9.93
N CYS A 36 4.15 11.94 -8.62
CA CYS A 36 3.05 12.67 -7.98
C CYS A 36 3.35 14.17 -7.81
N GLY A 37 4.64 14.52 -7.68
CA GLY A 37 5.10 15.88 -7.52
C GLY A 37 6.63 15.96 -7.53
N PRO A 38 7.20 17.14 -7.24
CA PRO A 38 8.65 17.32 -7.19
C PRO A 38 9.23 16.53 -6.01
N GLY A 39 10.05 15.52 -6.31
CA GLY A 39 10.78 14.75 -5.30
C GLY A 39 10.01 13.59 -4.67
N TYR A 40 8.81 13.26 -5.18
CA TYR A 40 8.06 12.10 -4.68
C TYR A 40 7.10 11.46 -5.70
N GLY A 41 6.87 10.16 -5.52
CA GLY A 41 6.03 9.35 -6.38
C GLY A 41 5.55 8.07 -5.70
N VAL A 42 4.64 7.34 -6.36
CA VAL A 42 4.07 6.08 -5.86
C VAL A 42 4.47 4.93 -6.74
N GLU A 43 4.89 3.83 -6.13
CA GLU A 43 5.11 2.56 -6.82
C GLU A 43 3.91 1.66 -6.51
N GLY A 44 3.19 1.19 -7.53
CA GLY A 44 1.99 0.39 -7.32
C GLY A 44 0.68 1.18 -7.25
N GLY A 45 -0.44 0.48 -7.48
CA GLY A 45 -1.78 1.07 -7.47
C GLY A 45 -2.44 1.22 -6.08
N SER A 46 -1.82 0.71 -5.02
CA SER A 46 -2.40 0.74 -3.66
C SER A 46 -2.14 2.05 -2.91
N THR A 47 -1.31 2.94 -3.47
CA THR A 47 -0.83 4.15 -2.80
C THR A 47 -1.33 5.39 -3.53
N SER A 48 -1.82 6.40 -2.80
CA SER A 48 -2.25 7.67 -3.40
C SER A 48 -1.17 8.74 -3.35
N CYS A 49 -1.17 9.63 -4.34
CA CYS A 49 -0.26 10.78 -4.34
C CYS A 49 -0.41 11.69 -3.11
N ALA A 50 -1.62 11.80 -2.54
CA ALA A 50 -1.85 12.56 -1.32
C ALA A 50 -1.13 11.94 -0.11
N PHE A 51 -1.13 10.60 0.00
CA PHE A 51 -0.34 9.92 1.02
C PHE A 51 1.17 10.02 0.75
N ALA A 52 1.60 9.89 -0.50
CA ALA A 52 3.00 10.03 -0.90
C ALA A 52 3.57 11.41 -0.54
N TYR A 53 2.78 12.48 -0.69
CA TYR A 53 3.16 13.81 -0.24
C TYR A 53 3.40 13.85 1.27
N ASN A 54 2.53 13.24 2.09
CA ASN A 54 2.72 13.22 3.54
C ASN A 54 3.95 12.40 3.95
N VAL A 55 4.24 11.29 3.25
CA VAL A 55 5.48 10.52 3.45
C VAL A 55 6.70 11.36 3.08
N TYR A 56 6.67 12.06 1.94
CA TYR A 56 7.73 12.97 1.52
C TYR A 56 8.02 14.05 2.57
N GLN A 57 6.98 14.71 3.08
CA GLN A 57 7.10 15.74 4.12
C GLN A 57 7.64 15.19 5.45
N ALA A 58 7.34 13.93 5.77
CA ALA A 58 7.77 13.28 7.01
C ALA A 58 9.16 12.61 6.90
N ALA A 59 9.64 12.33 5.68
CA ALA A 59 10.89 11.60 5.45
C ALA A 59 12.16 12.34 5.87
N ASN A 60 12.09 13.64 6.21
CA ASN A 60 13.17 14.58 6.63
C ASN A 60 14.30 13.99 7.51
N GLY A 61 15.13 13.09 6.97
CA GLY A 61 16.14 12.32 7.69
C GLY A 61 15.59 11.32 8.73
N GLN A 62 14.29 11.04 8.71
CA GLN A 62 13.65 10.15 9.69
C GLN A 62 13.47 8.74 9.13
N ASN A 63 13.79 7.73 9.95
CA ASN A 63 13.46 6.33 9.68
C ASN A 63 13.26 5.59 11.03
N PRO A 64 12.09 4.99 11.30
CA PRO A 64 10.92 4.92 10.43
C PRO A 64 10.20 6.28 10.27
N VAL A 65 9.46 6.40 9.18
CA VAL A 65 8.60 7.56 8.87
C VAL A 65 7.17 7.24 9.32
N TYR A 66 6.53 8.17 10.03
CA TYR A 66 5.10 8.08 10.38
C TYR A 66 4.32 9.11 9.57
N ALA A 67 3.43 8.65 8.70
CA ALA A 67 2.69 9.50 7.78
C ALA A 67 1.18 9.28 7.87
N TYR A 68 0.42 10.38 7.87
CA TYR A 68 -1.04 10.36 7.83
C TYR A 68 -1.56 10.06 6.41
N SER A 69 -2.56 9.18 6.30
CA SER A 69 -3.30 8.90 5.08
C SER A 69 -4.66 9.59 5.09
N PRO A 70 -4.89 10.57 4.19
CA PRO A 70 -6.21 11.22 4.06
C PRO A 70 -7.31 10.27 3.58
N LEU A 71 -6.96 9.14 2.94
CA LEU A 71 -7.93 8.18 2.41
C LEU A 71 -8.50 7.27 3.49
N THR A 72 -7.68 6.84 4.44
CA THR A 72 -8.09 5.92 5.51
C THR A 72 -8.26 6.63 6.85
N ASN A 73 -7.81 7.88 6.96
CA ASN A 73 -7.80 8.67 8.18
C ASN A 73 -6.95 8.04 9.31
N GLU A 74 -5.88 7.34 8.92
CA GLU A 74 -4.96 6.62 9.82
C GLU A 74 -3.52 7.10 9.63
N VAL A 75 -2.66 6.83 10.61
CA VAL A 75 -1.21 7.03 10.51
C VAL A 75 -0.54 5.68 10.26
N TYR A 76 0.29 5.61 9.22
CA TYR A 76 1.08 4.43 8.88
C TYR A 76 2.56 4.64 9.17
N GLN A 77 3.20 3.60 9.69
CA GLN A 77 4.65 3.50 9.75
C GLN A 77 5.18 3.01 8.39
N MET A 78 6.20 3.69 7.89
CA MET A 78 6.91 3.40 6.64
C MET A 78 8.40 3.24 6.93
N GLU A 79 9.00 2.17 6.43
CA GLU A 79 10.43 1.92 6.49
C GLU A 79 11.08 2.43 5.20
N CYS A 80 12.01 3.37 5.30
CA CYS A 80 12.68 3.98 4.17
C CYS A 80 14.11 3.45 4.02
N GLY A 81 14.39 2.85 2.87
CA GLY A 81 15.75 2.40 2.50
C GLY A 81 16.30 3.21 1.32
N PRO A 82 17.62 3.37 1.21
CA PRO A 82 18.23 4.00 0.06
C PRO A 82 17.92 3.19 -1.22
N THR A 83 17.62 3.90 -2.30
CA THR A 83 17.44 3.36 -3.65
C THR A 83 18.05 4.32 -4.67
N ARG A 84 17.92 4.00 -5.95
CA ARG A 84 18.43 4.83 -7.03
C ARG A 84 17.46 4.90 -8.18
N LEU A 85 17.10 6.12 -8.56
CA LEU A 85 16.32 6.34 -9.77
C LEU A 85 17.20 6.06 -10.97
N THR A 86 16.70 5.21 -11.86
CA THR A 86 17.39 4.84 -13.10
C THR A 86 16.38 4.87 -14.24
N GLY A 87 16.24 6.03 -14.88
CA GLY A 87 15.34 6.22 -16.01
C GLY A 87 15.89 7.21 -17.03
N PRO A 88 15.26 7.30 -18.21
CA PRO A 88 15.70 8.20 -19.28
C PRO A 88 15.58 9.68 -18.92
N THR A 89 14.71 10.03 -17.96
CA THR A 89 14.40 11.41 -17.55
C THR A 89 14.75 11.70 -16.09
N MET A 90 15.02 10.68 -15.26
CA MET A 90 15.33 10.81 -13.85
C MET A 90 16.46 9.88 -13.45
N TYR A 91 17.50 10.44 -12.85
CA TYR A 91 18.68 9.71 -12.38
C TYR A 91 19.22 10.35 -11.12
N GLY A 92 19.41 9.57 -10.06
CA GLY A 92 19.91 10.12 -8.81
C GLY A 92 19.66 9.22 -7.59
N PRO A 93 20.24 9.59 -6.43
CA PRO A 93 19.90 8.96 -5.17
C PRO A 93 18.42 9.17 -4.85
N ALA A 94 17.81 8.19 -4.21
CA ALA A 94 16.43 8.26 -3.74
C ALA A 94 16.28 7.39 -2.49
N ALA A 95 15.10 7.43 -1.88
CA ALA A 95 14.66 6.51 -0.85
C ALA A 95 13.37 5.81 -1.31
N ARG A 96 13.31 4.49 -1.07
CA ARG A 96 12.09 3.70 -1.23
C ARG A 96 11.52 3.43 0.15
N CYS A 97 10.37 4.03 0.43
CA CYS A 97 9.63 3.89 1.67
C CYS A 97 8.52 2.87 1.50
N VAL A 98 8.51 1.84 2.34
CA VAL A 98 7.54 0.72 2.29
C VAL A 98 6.88 0.57 3.64
N GLY A 99 5.56 0.43 3.67
CA GLY A 99 4.82 0.24 4.91
C GLY A 99 3.35 0.05 4.62
N GLY A 100 2.52 -0.07 5.67
CA GLY A 100 1.05 -0.11 5.65
C GLY A 100 0.34 -0.58 4.36
N ASN A 101 -0.42 -1.68 4.40
CA ASN A 101 -1.24 -2.15 3.26
C ASN A 101 -0.50 -2.27 1.90
N ASN A 102 0.80 -2.58 1.93
CA ASN A 102 1.67 -2.62 0.75
C ASN A 102 1.83 -1.26 0.04
N ALA A 103 1.80 -0.17 0.80
CA ALA A 103 2.11 1.15 0.27
C ALA A 103 3.61 1.25 -0.03
N VAL A 104 3.93 1.80 -1.20
CA VAL A 104 5.30 2.07 -1.63
C VAL A 104 5.38 3.49 -2.17
N VAL A 105 6.27 4.27 -1.57
CA VAL A 105 6.53 5.67 -1.93
C VAL A 105 8.01 5.82 -2.26
N ILE A 106 8.29 6.50 -3.36
CA ILE A 106 9.65 6.87 -3.76
C ILE A 106 9.85 8.35 -3.46
N VAL A 107 10.97 8.70 -2.82
CA VAL A 107 11.35 10.07 -2.45
C VAL A 107 12.75 10.37 -2.99
N TRP A 108 12.99 11.55 -3.58
CA TRP A 108 14.28 11.93 -4.16
C TRP A 108 14.56 13.42 -4.10
#